data_AF-A0A2Z6LLJ7-F1
#
_entry.id   AF-A0A2Z6LLJ7-F1
#
_cell.length_a   1.000
_cell.length_b   1.000
_cell.length_c   1.000
_cell.angle_alpha   90.00
_cell.angle_beta   90.00
_cell.angle_gamma   90.00
#
_symmetry.space_group_name_H-M   'P 1'
#
loop_
_entity.id
_entity.type
_entity.pdbx_description
1 polymer ?
#
loop_
_entity_poly.entity_id
_entity_poly.type
_entity_poly.pdbx_seq_one_letter_code
_entity_poly.pdbx_strand_id
1 'polypeptide(L)'
;MNPSTSRKKKKKPTYYEDHNFINTIFSWSLQDIFNQDLYINKVEYIDLYFKSIEQYFKSFVYPLLDETRANLCSSMEILSSLPYAEVVSLEKKLSHSCGRNHYVVKTDTWKNSSFGYGKELYKTLFGDVFILADFKPETVNDLTRSGKMWCFVLSTGILGEEIKDDDDTTLKVIASKDIDIDEMGQKSLFIIFLTNITPNRRIWNALHMDGDSKLIEKILCASDV
;
A
#
# COMPACT_ATOMS: atom_id res chain seq x y z
N MET A 1 13.10 22.45 48.35
CA MET A 1 12.25 21.31 47.95
C MET A 1 11.26 21.79 46.91
N ASN A 2 11.36 21.31 45.67
CA ASN A 2 10.35 21.44 44.62
C ASN A 2 10.30 20.08 43.90
N PRO A 3 9.15 19.41 43.78
CA PRO A 3 9.09 18.15 43.05
C PRO A 3 8.96 18.46 41.56
N SER A 4 10.00 18.16 40.80
CA SER A 4 9.98 18.19 39.34
C SER A 4 9.07 17.07 38.84
N THR A 5 7.82 17.41 38.50
CA THR A 5 6.91 16.54 37.75
C THR A 5 7.52 16.21 36.38
N SER A 6 7.92 14.95 36.18
CA SER A 6 8.33 14.46 34.87
C SER A 6 7.10 14.38 33.96
N ARG A 7 7.03 15.28 32.97
CA ARG A 7 6.09 15.14 31.85
C ARG A 7 6.47 13.87 31.10
N LYS A 8 5.65 12.81 31.20
CA LYS A 8 5.73 11.63 30.34
C LYS A 8 5.67 12.10 28.89
N LYS A 9 6.79 11.96 28.16
CA LYS A 9 6.84 12.17 26.71
C LYS A 9 5.83 11.21 26.08
N LYS A 10 4.82 11.73 25.38
CA LYS A 10 3.97 10.93 24.50
C LYS A 10 4.89 10.24 23.48
N LYS A 11 4.95 8.91 23.49
CA LYS A 11 5.64 8.13 22.45
C LYS A 11 4.98 8.48 21.11
N LYS A 12 5.79 8.89 20.14
CA LYS A 12 5.36 9.05 18.75
C LYS A 12 4.89 7.69 18.23
N PRO A 13 3.85 7.61 17.38
CA PRO A 13 3.40 6.35 16.80
C PRO A 13 4.56 5.68 16.07
N THR A 14 4.67 4.37 16.24
CA THR A 14 5.74 3.50 15.74
C THR A 14 5.70 3.42 14.21
N TYR A 15 6.51 4.25 13.55
CA TYR A 15 6.77 4.19 12.10
C TYR A 15 7.26 2.82 11.60
N TYR A 16 7.74 1.95 12.51
CA TYR A 16 8.32 0.65 12.18
C TYR A 16 7.29 -0.41 11.71
N GLU A 17 6.02 -0.31 12.10
CA GLU A 17 5.01 -1.35 11.81
C GLU A 17 4.37 -1.21 10.44
N ASP A 18 4.20 0.03 9.96
CA ASP A 18 3.69 0.34 8.62
C ASP A 18 4.64 -0.16 7.51
N HIS A 19 5.96 -0.14 7.78
CA HIS A 19 6.94 -0.70 6.86
C HIS A 19 6.72 -2.19 6.64
N ASN A 20 6.39 -2.97 7.67
CA ASN A 20 6.18 -4.41 7.52
C ASN A 20 5.01 -4.74 6.60
N PHE A 21 3.89 -4.02 6.71
CA PHE A 21 2.73 -4.23 5.83
C PHE A 21 3.07 -3.96 4.37
N ILE A 22 3.68 -2.80 4.10
CA ILE A 22 4.08 -2.42 2.74
C ILE A 22 5.15 -3.39 2.21
N ASN A 23 6.09 -3.83 3.07
CA ASN A 23 7.09 -4.84 2.71
C ASN A 23 6.45 -6.14 2.26
N THR A 24 5.44 -6.62 2.99
CA THR A 24 4.72 -7.84 2.62
C THR A 24 4.02 -7.68 1.27
N ILE A 25 3.27 -6.59 1.07
CA ILE A 25 2.58 -6.34 -0.20
C ILE A 25 3.57 -6.28 -1.38
N PHE A 26 4.68 -5.56 -1.21
CA PHE A 26 5.70 -5.40 -2.24
C PHE A 26 6.51 -6.67 -2.51
N SER A 27 6.52 -7.64 -1.57
CA SER A 27 7.20 -8.91 -1.73
C SER A 27 6.40 -9.94 -2.52
N TRP A 28 5.09 -9.74 -2.70
CA TRP A 28 4.25 -10.69 -3.41
C TRP A 28 4.61 -10.75 -4.90
N SER A 29 4.83 -11.97 -5.37
CA SER A 29 4.88 -12.29 -6.79
C SER A 29 3.46 -12.33 -7.38
N LEU A 30 3.36 -12.40 -8.72
CA LEU A 30 2.07 -12.68 -9.36
C LEU A 30 1.50 -14.02 -8.87
N GLN A 31 2.35 -15.04 -8.71
CA GLN A 31 1.89 -16.35 -8.21
C GLN A 31 1.28 -16.22 -6.81
N ASP A 32 1.89 -15.42 -5.92
CA ASP A 32 1.34 -15.18 -4.59
C ASP A 32 0.00 -14.45 -4.65
N ILE A 33 -0.11 -13.41 -5.48
CA ILE A 33 -1.35 -12.62 -5.61
C ILE A 33 -2.52 -13.49 -6.10
N PHE A 34 -2.27 -14.35 -7.09
CA PHE A 34 -3.29 -15.23 -7.67
C PHE A 34 -3.49 -16.54 -6.89
N ASN A 35 -2.69 -16.80 -5.85
CA ASN A 35 -2.85 -17.97 -4.99
C ASN A 35 -3.89 -17.71 -3.90
N GLN A 36 -5.10 -18.26 -4.06
CA GLN A 36 -6.16 -18.17 -3.06
C GLN A 36 -5.80 -18.88 -1.74
N ASP A 37 -4.88 -19.85 -1.79
CA ASP A 37 -4.46 -20.64 -0.64
C ASP A 37 -3.19 -20.11 0.03
N LEU A 38 -2.69 -18.93 -0.37
CA LEU A 38 -1.42 -18.37 0.13
C LEU A 38 -1.33 -18.36 1.66
N TYR A 39 -2.45 -18.04 2.33
CA TYR A 39 -2.54 -17.95 3.77
C TYR A 39 -3.49 -18.99 4.40
N ILE A 40 -3.95 -20.01 3.66
CA ILE A 40 -4.96 -20.96 4.16
C ILE A 40 -4.54 -21.65 5.47
N ASN A 41 -3.25 -21.99 5.60
CA ASN A 41 -2.68 -22.64 6.78
C ASN A 41 -2.24 -21.65 7.88
N LYS A 42 -2.48 -20.36 7.66
CA LYS A 42 -2.12 -19.25 8.57
C LYS A 42 -3.35 -18.52 9.10
N VAL A 43 -4.45 -18.57 8.36
CA VAL A 43 -5.76 -18.11 8.80
C VAL A 43 -6.36 -19.19 9.70
N GLU A 44 -6.31 -18.95 11.00
CA GLU A 44 -7.02 -19.77 11.99
C GLU A 44 -8.48 -19.33 12.10
N TYR A 45 -9.33 -20.20 12.66
CA TYR A 45 -10.72 -19.84 12.97
C TYR A 45 -10.72 -18.65 13.95
N ILE A 46 -11.56 -17.65 13.67
CA ILE A 46 -11.72 -16.52 14.57
C ILE A 46 -12.61 -16.98 15.72
N ASP A 47 -11.98 -17.26 16.86
CA ASP A 47 -12.67 -17.71 18.07
C ASP A 47 -13.71 -16.67 18.54
N LEU A 48 -14.76 -17.17 19.18
CA LEU A 48 -15.75 -16.31 19.86
C LEU A 48 -15.17 -15.62 21.10
N TYR A 49 -14.11 -16.21 21.69
CA TYR A 49 -13.46 -15.76 22.91
C TYR A 49 -11.95 -15.81 22.74
N PHE A 50 -11.25 -14.82 23.29
CA PHE A 50 -9.80 -14.73 23.17
C PHE A 50 -9.13 -14.81 24.53
N LYS A 51 -8.07 -15.62 24.64
CA LYS A 51 -7.32 -15.79 25.91
C LYS A 51 -6.51 -14.55 26.27
N SER A 52 -6.18 -13.73 25.27
CA SER A 52 -5.49 -12.46 25.43
C SER A 52 -5.77 -11.53 24.26
N ILE A 53 -5.52 -10.24 24.46
CA ILE A 53 -5.57 -9.23 23.40
C ILE A 53 -4.55 -9.53 22.30
N GLU A 54 -3.38 -10.03 22.66
CA GLU A 54 -2.36 -10.41 21.69
C GLU A 54 -2.87 -11.54 20.77
N GLN A 55 -3.58 -12.53 21.32
CA GLN A 55 -4.22 -13.57 20.51
C GLN A 55 -5.26 -12.95 19.57
N TYR A 56 -6.12 -12.07 20.09
CA TYR A 56 -7.12 -11.36 19.27
C TYR A 56 -6.48 -10.63 18.09
N PHE A 57 -5.52 -9.74 18.33
CA PHE A 57 -4.92 -8.97 17.24
C PHE A 57 -4.18 -9.86 16.23
N LYS A 58 -3.47 -10.90 16.70
CA LYS A 58 -2.80 -11.86 15.80
C LYS A 58 -3.77 -12.59 14.89
N SER A 59 -4.98 -12.92 15.36
CA SER A 59 -5.99 -13.62 14.55
C SER A 59 -6.44 -12.83 13.32
N PHE A 60 -6.31 -11.50 13.31
CA PHE A 60 -6.71 -10.66 12.17
C PHE A 60 -5.56 -10.30 11.22
N VAL A 61 -4.30 -10.64 11.54
CA VAL A 61 -3.14 -10.30 10.71
C VAL A 61 -3.23 -10.97 9.34
N TYR A 62 -3.40 -12.29 9.29
CA TYR A 62 -3.47 -13.03 8.03
C TYR A 62 -4.77 -12.79 7.25
N PRO A 63 -5.96 -12.70 7.90
CA PRO A 63 -7.18 -12.26 7.21
C PRO A 63 -7.01 -10.90 6.52
N LEU A 64 -6.38 -9.92 7.17
CA LEU A 64 -6.12 -8.61 6.56
C LEU A 64 -5.17 -8.69 5.36
N LEU A 65 -4.10 -9.51 5.46
CA LEU A 65 -3.19 -9.76 4.35
C LEU A 65 -3.90 -10.43 3.17
N ASP A 66 -4.74 -11.44 3.44
CA ASP A 66 -5.48 -12.15 2.40
C ASP A 66 -6.56 -11.27 1.75
N GLU A 67 -7.26 -10.44 2.53
CA GLU A 67 -8.20 -9.44 1.99
C GLU A 67 -7.48 -8.46 1.06
N THR A 68 -6.30 -7.96 1.48
CA THR A 68 -5.48 -7.05 0.68
C THR A 68 -4.99 -7.71 -0.62
N ARG A 69 -4.54 -8.96 -0.52
CA ARG A 69 -4.13 -9.78 -1.67
C ARG A 69 -5.29 -10.01 -2.64
N ALA A 70 -6.45 -10.40 -2.14
CA ALA A 70 -7.64 -10.64 -2.94
C ALA A 70 -8.11 -9.36 -3.67
N ASN A 71 -8.03 -8.20 -3.01
CA ASN A 71 -8.35 -6.92 -3.63
C ASN A 71 -7.38 -6.57 -4.79
N LEU A 72 -6.08 -6.81 -4.60
CA LEU A 72 -5.08 -6.66 -5.68
C LEU A 72 -5.34 -7.65 -6.82
N CYS A 73 -5.65 -8.91 -6.50
CA CYS A 73 -6.00 -9.94 -7.48
C CYS A 73 -7.18 -9.50 -8.34
N SER A 74 -8.28 -9.09 -7.71
CA SER A 74 -9.49 -8.62 -8.41
C SER A 74 -9.21 -7.39 -9.27
N SER A 75 -8.38 -6.46 -8.79
CA SER A 75 -7.97 -5.30 -9.58
C SER A 75 -7.17 -5.73 -10.82
N MET A 76 -6.24 -6.68 -10.67
CA MET A 76 -5.42 -7.18 -11.77
C MET A 76 -6.19 -7.98 -12.83
N GLU A 77 -7.33 -8.58 -12.48
CA GLU A 77 -8.20 -9.27 -13.44
C GLU A 77 -8.85 -8.31 -14.45
N ILE A 78 -8.95 -7.02 -14.09
CA ILE A 78 -9.63 -5.98 -14.89
C ILE A 78 -8.69 -4.87 -15.38
N LEU A 79 -7.38 -5.13 -15.49
CA LEU A 79 -6.33 -4.15 -15.85
C LEU A 79 -6.70 -3.26 -17.05
N SER A 80 -7.22 -3.84 -18.11
CA SER A 80 -7.64 -3.10 -19.31
C SER A 80 -8.64 -1.99 -19.03
N SER A 81 -9.46 -2.11 -17.98
CA SER A 81 -10.50 -1.16 -17.60
C SER A 81 -10.07 -0.11 -16.58
N LEU A 82 -8.91 -0.29 -15.94
CA LEU A 82 -8.47 0.55 -14.83
C LEU A 82 -8.00 1.94 -15.28
N PRO A 83 -8.08 2.94 -14.39
CA PRO A 83 -7.46 4.23 -14.63
C PRO A 83 -5.96 4.11 -14.86
N TYR A 84 -5.44 4.81 -15.86
CA TYR A 84 -4.02 4.84 -16.18
C TYR A 84 -3.60 6.21 -16.71
N ALA A 85 -2.30 6.49 -16.66
CA ALA A 85 -1.69 7.67 -17.25
C ALA A 85 -0.32 7.30 -17.85
N GLU A 86 0.13 8.09 -18.83
CA GLU A 86 1.51 8.04 -19.29
C GLU A 86 2.38 8.87 -18.34
N VAL A 87 3.59 8.38 -18.05
CA VAL A 87 4.54 9.09 -17.19
C VAL A 87 5.35 10.06 -18.04
N VAL A 88 5.21 11.35 -17.73
CA VAL A 88 5.92 12.45 -18.37
C VAL A 88 7.34 12.57 -17.82
N SER A 89 7.52 12.36 -16.52
CA SER A 89 8.85 12.35 -15.89
C SER A 89 8.90 11.45 -14.67
N LEU A 90 10.04 10.78 -14.48
CA LEU A 90 10.33 9.94 -13.33
C LEU A 90 11.67 10.37 -12.74
N GLU A 91 11.66 10.88 -11.51
CA GLU A 91 12.88 11.32 -10.82
C GLU A 91 13.12 10.50 -9.55
N LYS A 92 14.30 9.89 -9.43
CA LYS A 92 14.74 9.25 -8.18
C LYS A 92 15.12 10.31 -7.15
N LYS A 93 14.51 10.25 -5.97
CA LYS A 93 14.90 11.04 -4.79
C LYS A 93 15.52 10.11 -3.75
N LEU A 94 16.74 10.44 -3.32
CA LEU A 94 17.39 9.73 -2.24
C LEU A 94 16.62 10.00 -0.94
N SER A 95 16.18 8.92 -0.28
CA SER A 95 15.57 9.01 1.04
C SER A 95 16.55 8.50 2.09
N HIS A 96 16.82 9.34 3.08
CA HIS A 96 17.77 9.06 4.15
C HIS A 96 17.18 8.15 5.26
N SER A 97 15.89 7.77 5.19
CA SER A 97 15.18 7.24 6.37
C SER A 97 14.41 5.93 6.19
N CYS A 98 14.39 5.31 5.00
CA CYS A 98 13.47 4.19 4.76
C CYS A 98 14.08 2.97 4.03
N GLY A 99 15.37 2.99 3.64
CA GLY A 99 15.98 1.88 2.90
C GLY A 99 15.34 1.58 1.53
N ARG A 100 14.36 2.39 1.09
CA ARG A 100 13.72 2.33 -0.22
C ARG A 100 13.91 3.61 -0.99
N ASN A 101 14.11 3.46 -2.29
CA ASN A 101 14.16 4.59 -3.21
C ASN A 101 12.78 5.24 -3.33
N HIS A 102 12.77 6.55 -3.19
CA HIS A 102 11.59 7.37 -3.42
C HIS A 102 11.67 7.92 -4.83
N TYR A 103 10.51 8.12 -5.43
CA TYR A 103 10.40 8.64 -6.78
C TYR A 103 9.37 9.76 -6.82
N VAL A 104 9.65 10.79 -7.61
CA VAL A 104 8.65 11.78 -8.02
C VAL A 104 8.22 11.41 -9.43
N VAL A 105 6.93 11.15 -9.59
CA VAL A 105 6.31 10.79 -10.86
C VAL A 105 5.45 11.95 -11.30
N LYS A 106 5.62 12.43 -12.52
CA LYS A 106 4.69 13.33 -13.18
C LYS A 106 3.98 12.57 -14.29
N THR A 107 2.66 12.70 -14.37
CA THR A 107 1.84 12.01 -15.35
C THR A 107 1.24 12.97 -16.36
N ASP A 108 0.72 12.43 -17.45
CA ASP A 108 -0.26 13.12 -18.28
C ASP A 108 -1.64 13.09 -17.61
N THR A 109 -2.68 13.48 -18.36
CA THR A 109 -4.05 13.37 -17.91
C THR A 109 -4.46 11.90 -17.76
N TRP A 110 -4.94 11.55 -16.57
CA TRP A 110 -5.50 10.23 -16.29
C TRP A 110 -6.62 9.86 -17.26
N LYS A 111 -6.52 8.67 -17.81
CA LYS A 111 -7.48 8.04 -18.73
C LYS A 111 -8.17 6.93 -17.96
N ASN A 112 -9.46 6.73 -18.20
CA ASN A 112 -10.19 5.56 -17.73
C ASN A 112 -10.71 4.83 -18.96
N SER A 113 -10.44 3.52 -19.09
CA SER A 113 -10.87 2.78 -20.28
C SER A 113 -12.38 2.47 -20.26
N SER A 114 -13.03 2.60 -19.11
CA SER A 114 -14.48 2.38 -18.93
C SER A 114 -15.26 3.70 -18.94
N PHE A 115 -15.44 4.32 -20.10
CA PHE A 115 -16.29 5.52 -20.22
C PHE A 115 -17.76 5.18 -20.51
N GLY A 116 -18.61 5.49 -19.52
CA GLY A 116 -19.86 6.19 -19.77
C GLY A 116 -19.65 7.67 -19.46
N TYR A 117 -20.09 8.56 -20.37
CA TYR A 117 -19.98 10.01 -20.27
C TYR A 117 -20.33 10.55 -18.87
N GLY A 118 -19.42 11.31 -18.23
CA GLY A 118 -19.74 12.15 -17.07
C GLY A 118 -19.10 11.80 -15.72
N LYS A 119 -18.21 10.81 -15.61
CA LYS A 119 -17.43 10.59 -14.38
C LYS A 119 -16.19 11.47 -14.32
N GLU A 120 -15.94 12.05 -13.15
CA GLU A 120 -14.70 12.78 -12.83
C GLU A 120 -13.49 11.89 -13.13
N LEU A 121 -12.45 12.49 -13.71
CA LEU A 121 -11.19 11.79 -13.94
C LEU A 121 -10.61 11.32 -12.60
N TYR A 122 -9.99 10.16 -12.62
CA TYR A 122 -9.34 9.64 -11.43
C TYR A 122 -8.27 10.62 -10.94
N LYS A 123 -8.22 10.81 -9.62
CA LYS A 123 -7.25 11.63 -8.91
C LYS A 123 -6.45 10.75 -7.97
N THR A 124 -5.14 10.95 -7.95
CA THR A 124 -4.26 10.19 -7.08
C THR A 124 -4.45 10.58 -5.61
N LEU A 125 -4.48 9.58 -4.75
CA LEU A 125 -4.64 9.71 -3.31
C LEU A 125 -3.43 9.11 -2.58
N PHE A 126 -3.26 9.52 -1.33
CA PHE A 126 -2.34 8.84 -0.43
C PHE A 126 -2.77 7.37 -0.27
N GLY A 127 -1.80 6.46 -0.30
CA GLY A 127 -2.04 5.03 -0.12
C GLY A 127 -2.54 4.32 -1.37
N ASP A 128 -2.62 4.99 -2.52
CA ASP A 128 -2.88 4.32 -3.80
C ASP A 128 -1.70 3.44 -4.21
N VAL A 129 -2.02 2.23 -4.62
CA VAL A 129 -1.10 1.25 -5.20
C VAL A 129 -1.29 1.24 -6.70
N PHE A 130 -0.18 1.28 -7.42
CA PHE A 130 -0.16 1.28 -8.87
C PHE A 130 0.79 0.21 -9.41
N ILE A 131 0.59 -0.15 -10.67
CA ILE A 131 1.62 -0.74 -11.52
C ILE A 131 2.32 0.39 -12.26
N LEU A 132 3.64 0.43 -12.22
CA LEU A 132 4.48 1.21 -13.12
C LEU A 132 5.14 0.26 -14.13
N ALA A 133 4.94 0.49 -15.43
CA ALA A 133 5.42 -0.41 -16.48
C ALA A 133 5.90 0.31 -17.73
N ASP A 134 6.78 -0.32 -18.52
CA ASP A 134 7.28 0.19 -19.83
C ASP A 134 6.36 -0.15 -21.02
N PHE A 135 5.08 -0.37 -20.70
CA PHE A 135 3.99 -0.67 -21.60
C PHE A 135 2.67 -0.50 -20.82
N LYS A 136 1.54 -0.38 -21.53
CA LYS A 136 0.22 -0.46 -20.91
C LYS A 136 -0.24 -1.93 -20.87
N PRO A 137 -0.23 -2.60 -19.70
CA PRO A 137 -0.76 -3.95 -19.59
C PRO A 137 -2.28 -3.93 -19.77
N GLU A 138 -2.80 -4.82 -20.60
CA GLU A 138 -4.25 -5.02 -20.75
C GLU A 138 -4.69 -6.26 -19.96
N THR A 139 -3.78 -7.21 -19.76
CA THR A 139 -4.01 -8.46 -19.04
C THR A 139 -2.84 -8.80 -18.12
N VAL A 140 -3.08 -9.69 -17.16
CA VAL A 140 -2.05 -10.26 -16.27
C VAL A 140 -0.95 -10.97 -17.07
N ASN A 141 -1.32 -11.61 -18.19
CA ASN A 141 -0.36 -12.28 -19.06
C ASN A 141 0.64 -11.31 -19.70
N ASP A 142 0.28 -10.02 -19.87
CA ASP A 142 1.23 -9.05 -20.37
C ASP A 142 2.37 -8.78 -19.37
N LEU A 143 2.10 -8.94 -18.07
CA LEU A 143 3.09 -8.78 -16.99
C LEU A 143 4.12 -9.91 -16.94
N THR A 144 3.90 -11.04 -17.63
CA THR A 144 4.84 -12.18 -17.65
C THR A 144 5.72 -12.19 -18.90
N ARG A 145 5.54 -11.23 -19.82
CA ARG A 145 6.28 -11.15 -21.08
C ARG A 145 7.76 -10.82 -20.85
N SER A 146 8.64 -11.62 -21.44
CA SER A 146 10.08 -11.38 -21.38
C SER A 146 10.47 -10.04 -22.02
N GLY A 147 11.43 -9.34 -21.41
CA GLY A 147 11.91 -8.03 -21.89
C GLY A 147 10.99 -6.86 -21.59
N LYS A 148 9.90 -7.07 -20.85
CA LYS A 148 9.03 -6.02 -20.32
C LYS A 148 9.28 -5.81 -18.85
N MET A 149 9.28 -4.55 -18.43
CA MET A 149 9.49 -4.16 -17.04
C MET A 149 8.17 -3.68 -16.45
N TRP A 150 7.87 -4.15 -15.25
CA TRP A 150 6.84 -3.58 -14.39
C TRP A 150 7.21 -3.72 -12.91
N CYS A 151 6.68 -2.86 -12.05
CA CYS A 151 6.80 -2.94 -10.60
C CYS A 151 5.57 -2.36 -9.89
N PHE A 152 5.41 -2.67 -8.61
CA PHE A 152 4.44 -1.95 -7.78
C PHE A 152 5.03 -0.63 -7.30
N VAL A 153 4.19 0.40 -7.27
CA VAL A 153 4.50 1.65 -6.59
C VAL A 153 3.37 2.04 -5.66
N LEU A 154 3.70 2.65 -4.52
CA LEU A 154 2.75 3.14 -3.53
C LEU A 154 2.88 4.65 -3.41
N SER A 155 1.76 5.36 -3.55
CA SER A 155 1.66 6.79 -3.23
C SER A 155 1.83 7.01 -1.73
N THR A 156 2.88 7.73 -1.36
CA THR A 156 3.25 7.96 0.04
C THR A 156 2.86 9.33 0.56
N GLY A 157 2.15 10.13 -0.24
CA GLY A 157 1.68 11.50 0.06
C GLY A 157 2.46 12.20 1.18
N ILE A 158 3.47 12.96 0.75
CA ILE A 158 4.27 13.94 1.51
C ILE A 158 5.48 13.37 2.28
N LEU A 159 6.66 13.46 1.66
CA LEU A 159 7.86 13.87 2.39
C LEU A 159 7.91 15.41 2.37
N GLY A 160 7.53 16.02 3.49
CA GLY A 160 8.07 17.27 4.04
C GLY A 160 8.09 18.58 3.24
N GLU A 161 7.68 18.63 1.98
CA GLU A 161 7.61 19.87 1.20
C GLU A 161 6.37 19.84 0.30
N GLU A 162 5.60 20.92 0.44
CA GLU A 162 4.46 21.34 -0.37
C GLU A 162 4.75 21.09 -1.85
N ILE A 163 4.15 20.04 -2.42
CA ILE A 163 3.77 20.13 -3.82
C ILE A 163 2.76 21.28 -3.80
N LYS A 164 3.13 22.42 -4.39
CA LYS A 164 2.23 23.57 -4.49
C LYS A 164 0.90 23.04 -5.04
N ASP A 165 -0.18 23.40 -4.34
CA ASP A 165 -1.56 22.89 -4.37
C ASP A 165 -2.28 22.78 -5.73
N ASP A 166 -1.59 22.77 -6.87
CA ASP A 166 -2.21 22.94 -8.19
C ASP A 166 -1.69 21.99 -9.28
N ASP A 167 -0.90 20.95 -8.94
CA ASP A 167 -0.49 19.94 -9.91
C ASP A 167 -0.97 18.53 -9.52
N ASP A 168 -2.26 18.26 -9.79
CA ASP A 168 -2.91 16.94 -9.70
C ASP A 168 -2.17 15.83 -10.50
N THR A 169 -1.16 16.19 -11.31
CA THR A 169 -0.38 15.25 -12.14
C THR A 169 0.93 14.79 -11.50
N THR A 170 1.34 15.36 -10.35
CA THR A 170 2.60 15.01 -9.69
C THR A 170 2.38 14.24 -8.39
N LEU A 171 2.96 13.06 -8.27
CA LEU A 171 2.88 12.23 -7.07
C LEU A 171 4.25 11.72 -6.57
N LYS A 172 4.38 11.63 -5.24
CA LYS A 172 5.54 11.01 -4.56
C LYS A 172 5.23 9.55 -4.28
N VAL A 173 6.09 8.64 -4.74
CA VAL A 173 5.91 7.20 -4.59
C VAL A 173 7.14 6.50 -4.03
N ILE A 174 6.92 5.31 -3.48
CA ILE A 174 7.97 4.31 -3.24
C ILE A 174 7.72 3.11 -4.13
N ALA A 175 8.79 2.48 -4.62
CA ALA A 175 8.69 1.31 -5.50
C ALA A 175 9.01 0.01 -4.76
N SER A 176 8.45 -1.11 -5.25
CA SER A 176 8.73 -2.45 -4.72
C SER A 176 10.14 -2.94 -5.05
N LYS A 177 10.72 -2.42 -6.14
CA LYS A 177 12.09 -2.66 -6.56
C LYS A 177 12.70 -1.38 -7.13
N ASP A 178 14.02 -1.35 -7.17
CA ASP A 178 14.75 -0.25 -7.77
C ASP A 178 14.45 -0.15 -9.27
N ILE A 179 14.11 1.05 -9.69
CA ILE A 179 13.89 1.40 -11.08
C ILE A 179 15.21 1.94 -11.63
N ASP A 180 15.76 1.25 -12.63
CA ASP A 180 16.88 1.74 -13.41
C ASP A 180 16.35 2.75 -14.43
N ILE A 181 16.52 4.03 -14.11
CA ILE A 181 16.07 5.15 -14.97
C ILE A 181 16.96 5.27 -16.20
N ASP A 182 18.25 4.91 -16.09
CA ASP A 182 19.22 5.03 -17.17
C ASP A 182 18.96 3.97 -18.25
N GLU A 183 18.66 2.73 -17.85
CA GLU A 183 18.27 1.64 -18.75
C GLU A 183 16.90 1.91 -19.43
N MET A 184 16.04 2.71 -18.80
CA MET A 184 14.73 3.05 -19.35
C MET A 184 14.82 3.83 -20.67
N GLY A 185 15.89 4.60 -20.86
CA GLY A 185 16.14 5.38 -22.07
C GLY A 185 14.93 6.24 -22.46
N GLN A 186 14.42 6.04 -23.68
CA GLN A 186 13.26 6.75 -24.24
C GLN A 186 11.95 5.92 -24.22
N LYS A 187 11.86 4.87 -23.41
CA LYS A 187 10.64 4.05 -23.36
C LYS A 187 9.49 4.84 -22.74
N SER A 188 8.32 4.80 -23.38
CA SER A 188 7.08 5.27 -22.74
C SER A 188 6.80 4.43 -21.50
N LEU A 189 6.58 5.13 -20.38
CA LEU A 189 6.20 4.54 -19.11
C LEU A 189 4.73 4.81 -18.84
N PHE A 190 4.06 3.84 -18.23
CA PHE A 190 2.65 3.91 -17.86
C PHE A 190 2.49 3.62 -16.38
N ILE A 191 1.60 4.37 -15.74
CA ILE A 191 1.15 4.13 -14.37
C ILE A 191 -0.32 3.74 -14.39
N ILE A 192 -0.68 2.65 -13.72
CA ILE A 192 -2.02 2.04 -13.73
C ILE A 192 -2.47 1.89 -12.29
N PHE A 193 -3.60 2.49 -11.94
CA PHE A 193 -4.19 2.37 -10.60
C PHE A 193 -4.68 0.94 -10.35
N LEU A 194 -4.38 0.40 -9.16
CA LEU A 194 -4.94 -0.88 -8.71
C LEU A 194 -5.97 -0.66 -7.61
N THR A 195 -5.53 -0.15 -6.47
CA THR A 195 -6.37 -0.04 -5.27
C THR A 195 -5.82 0.98 -4.29
N ASN A 196 -6.62 1.43 -3.33
CA ASN A 196 -6.18 2.25 -2.21
C ASN A 196 -6.06 1.40 -0.93
N ILE A 197 -4.86 1.27 -0.38
CA ILE A 197 -4.60 0.46 0.82
C ILE A 197 -4.67 1.26 2.13
N THR A 198 -5.15 2.51 2.11
CA THR A 198 -5.27 3.32 3.33
C THR A 198 -6.14 2.66 4.39
N PRO A 199 -7.32 2.07 4.07
CA PRO A 199 -8.11 1.35 5.06
C PRO A 199 -7.31 0.19 5.68
N ASN A 200 -6.69 -0.63 4.85
CA ASN A 200 -5.93 -1.80 5.27
C ASN A 200 -4.73 -1.40 6.14
N ARG A 201 -4.04 -0.31 5.80
CA ARG A 201 -2.97 0.29 6.62
C ARG A 201 -3.46 0.77 7.97
N ARG A 202 -4.64 1.39 8.04
CA ARG A 202 -5.24 1.82 9.32
C ARG A 202 -5.55 0.63 10.21
N ILE A 203 -6.10 -0.45 9.64
CA ILE A 203 -6.37 -1.69 10.37
C ILE A 203 -5.04 -2.32 10.82
N TRP A 204 -4.06 -2.44 9.93
CA TRP A 204 -2.74 -2.98 10.26
C TRP A 204 -2.11 -2.25 11.44
N ASN A 205 -2.11 -0.91 11.39
CA ASN A 205 -1.59 -0.11 12.48
C ASN A 205 -2.37 -0.36 13.78
N ALA A 206 -3.71 -0.44 13.72
CA ALA A 206 -4.56 -0.75 14.88
C ALA A 206 -4.23 -2.11 15.51
N LEU A 207 -3.95 -3.14 14.70
CA LEU A 207 -3.56 -4.47 15.17
C LEU A 207 -2.21 -4.49 15.89
N HIS A 208 -1.36 -3.47 15.68
CA HIS A 208 -0.02 -3.39 16.26
C HIS A 208 0.16 -2.22 17.24
N MET A 209 -0.92 -1.51 17.62
CA MET A 209 -0.80 -0.41 18.58
C MET A 209 -0.47 -0.91 20.00
N ASP A 210 0.55 -0.32 20.62
CA ASP A 210 0.87 -0.42 22.06
C ASP A 210 -0.18 0.25 23.00
N GLY A 211 -1.43 0.46 22.55
CA GLY A 211 -2.42 1.34 23.18
C GLY A 211 -3.15 0.75 24.39
N ASP A 212 -3.40 1.59 25.41
CA ASP A 212 -4.02 1.29 26.73
C ASP A 212 -5.17 0.27 26.61
N SER A 213 -4.79 -0.99 26.82
CA SER A 213 -5.49 -2.19 26.42
C SER A 213 -6.71 -2.50 27.27
N LYS A 214 -6.95 -1.72 28.34
CA LYS A 214 -7.92 -1.99 29.39
C LYS A 214 -9.37 -2.09 28.91
N LEU A 215 -9.76 -1.31 27.89
CA LEU A 215 -11.12 -1.41 27.33
C LEU A 215 -11.26 -2.68 26.50
N ILE A 216 -10.28 -2.99 25.66
CA ILE A 216 -10.27 -4.18 24.82
C ILE A 216 -10.18 -5.43 25.71
N GLU A 217 -9.38 -5.40 26.77
CA GLU A 217 -9.28 -6.45 27.80
C GLU A 217 -10.64 -6.68 28.46
N LYS A 218 -11.34 -5.61 28.83
CA LYS A 218 -12.69 -5.71 29.42
C LYS A 218 -13.73 -6.28 28.47
N ILE A 219 -13.61 -6.01 27.17
CA ILE A 219 -14.57 -6.50 26.16
C ILE A 219 -14.26 -7.96 25.78
N LEU A 220 -12.99 -8.29 25.56
CA LEU A 220 -12.56 -9.58 25.03
C LEU A 220 -12.30 -10.64 26.11
N CYS A 221 -11.86 -10.22 27.29
CA CYS A 221 -11.53 -11.10 28.41
C CYS A 221 -12.54 -10.93 29.56
N ALA A 222 -13.76 -10.48 29.27
CA ALA A 222 -14.85 -10.49 30.22
C ALA A 222 -15.00 -11.93 30.75
N SER A 223 -14.60 -12.13 31.99
CA SER A 223 -14.83 -13.38 32.69
C SER A 223 -16.33 -13.53 32.86
N ASP A 224 -16.92 -14.63 32.40
CA ASP A 224 -18.25 -15.01 32.87
C ASP A 224 -18.18 -15.06 34.41
N VAL A 225 -18.85 -14.11 35.06
CA VAL A 225 -19.09 -14.11 36.51
C VAL A 225 -20.26 -15.03 36.80
#